data_AF-A0A6G4ZD62-F1
#
_entry.id   AF-A0A6G4ZD62-F1
#
_cell.length_a   1.000
_cell.length_b   1.000
_cell.length_c   1.000
_cell.angle_alpha   90.00
_cell.angle_beta   90.00
_cell.angle_gamma   90.00
#
_symmetry.space_group_name_H-M   'P 1'
#
loop_
_entity.id
_entity.type
_entity.pdbx_description
1 polymer ?
#
loop_
_entity_poly.entity_id
_entity_poly.type
_entity_poly.pdbx_seq_one_letter_code
_entity_poly.pdbx_strand_id
1 'polypeptide(L)'
;MKKDKNFKKTFKIKGFIKKPFSGTFYNPDLYFENGKEAIWIEHSSTGDRKVHIGELCQFMTVPSILTKNMILILDGKSKSAPTPIGERDRLKYYIRAFDKSLIENVNFIGVIKNKDDINNLSFHDLKNKCKIIYQKK
;
A
#
# COMPACT_ATOMS: atom_id res chain seq x y z
N MET A 1 -7.04 -17.89 -0.70
CA MET A 1 -8.02 -17.54 0.36
C MET A 1 -7.49 -17.71 1.79
N LYS A 2 -7.03 -18.88 2.27
CA LYS A 2 -6.55 -19.02 3.67
C LYS A 2 -5.33 -18.14 4.02
N LYS A 3 -4.38 -17.99 3.08
CA LYS A 3 -3.17 -17.17 3.28
C LYS A 3 -3.47 -15.67 3.41
N ASP A 4 -4.32 -15.15 2.53
CA ASP A 4 -4.76 -13.76 2.55
C ASP A 4 -5.49 -13.39 3.86
N LYS A 5 -6.43 -14.24 4.29
CA LYS A 5 -7.11 -14.06 5.58
C LYS A 5 -6.15 -14.09 6.77
N ASN A 6 -5.15 -14.97 6.74
CA ASN A 6 -4.15 -15.05 7.79
C ASN A 6 -3.24 -13.81 7.82
N PHE A 7 -2.71 -13.41 6.66
CA PHE A 7 -1.93 -12.18 6.48
C PHE A 7 -2.70 -10.99 7.06
N LYS A 8 -3.94 -10.79 6.61
CA LYS A 8 -4.79 -9.70 7.09
C LYS A 8 -4.98 -9.74 8.60
N LYS A 9 -5.12 -10.91 9.21
CA LYS A 9 -5.31 -11.04 10.66
C LYS A 9 -4.04 -10.73 11.47
N THR A 10 -2.86 -11.13 10.99
CA THR A 10 -1.63 -11.11 11.78
C THR A 10 -0.67 -9.97 11.45
N PHE A 11 -0.86 -9.29 10.31
CA PHE A 11 0.02 -8.21 9.89
C PHE A 11 -0.08 -7.01 10.83
N LYS A 12 1.07 -6.50 11.25
CA LYS A 12 1.24 -5.39 12.20
C LYS A 12 2.34 -4.46 11.71
N ILE A 13 2.19 -3.18 12.03
CA ILE A 13 3.20 -2.15 11.84
C ILE A 13 3.49 -1.55 13.21
N LYS A 14 4.76 -1.57 13.64
CA LYS A 14 5.15 -1.08 14.96
C LYS A 14 4.85 0.41 15.08
N GLY A 15 4.19 0.80 16.16
CA GLY A 15 3.78 2.18 16.41
C GLY A 15 2.48 2.61 15.74
N PHE A 16 1.78 1.68 15.07
CA PHE A 16 0.48 1.94 14.46
C PHE A 16 -0.60 1.02 15.02
N ILE A 17 -1.81 1.55 15.12
CA ILE A 17 -3.00 0.81 15.51
C ILE A 17 -3.73 0.40 14.24
N LYS A 18 -3.96 -0.91 14.09
CA LYS A 18 -4.81 -1.43 13.03
C LYS A 18 -6.27 -1.06 13.32
N LYS A 19 -6.96 -0.40 12.39
CA LYS A 19 -8.36 -0.02 12.54
C LYS A 19 -9.20 -0.57 11.38
N PRO A 20 -10.51 -0.82 11.61
CA PRO A 20 -11.44 -1.04 10.50
C PRO A 20 -11.50 0.24 9.66
N PHE A 21 -11.58 0.08 8.35
CA PHE A 21 -11.82 1.17 7.40
C PHE A 21 -13.01 0.78 6.54
N SER A 22 -13.96 1.70 6.39
CA SER A 22 -15.13 1.51 5.53
C SER A 22 -15.34 2.80 4.76
N GLY A 23 -14.82 2.85 3.53
CA GLY A 23 -15.03 3.96 2.62
C GLY A 23 -16.18 3.66 1.68
N THR A 24 -16.86 4.70 1.20
CA THR A 24 -17.98 4.58 0.26
C THR A 24 -17.59 3.85 -1.02
N PHE A 25 -16.38 4.13 -1.54
CA PHE A 25 -15.89 3.59 -2.81
C PHE A 25 -14.50 2.94 -2.69
N TYR A 26 -13.93 2.92 -1.50
CA TYR A 26 -12.60 2.38 -1.25
C TYR A 26 -12.54 1.65 0.08
N ASN A 27 -12.14 0.39 0.04
CA ASN A 27 -12.03 -0.47 1.21
C ASN A 27 -10.69 -1.20 1.11
N PRO A 28 -9.64 -0.68 1.75
CA PRO A 28 -8.33 -1.30 1.68
C PRO A 28 -8.35 -2.64 2.41
N ASP A 29 -7.40 -3.50 2.05
CA ASP A 29 -7.22 -4.75 2.77
C ASP A 29 -6.87 -4.56 4.24
N LEU A 30 -6.02 -3.57 4.55
CA LEU A 30 -5.73 -3.15 5.92
C LEU A 30 -5.55 -1.64 6.02
N TYR A 31 -5.92 -1.11 7.17
CA TYR A 31 -5.75 0.30 7.50
C TYR A 31 -5.10 0.44 8.89
N PHE A 32 -4.11 1.32 8.97
CA PHE A 32 -3.32 1.57 10.16
C PHE A 32 -3.17 3.08 10.37
N GLU A 33 -3.19 3.54 11.62
CA GLU A 33 -2.91 4.95 11.94
C GLU A 33 -2.21 5.11 13.31
N ASN A 34 -1.56 6.25 13.51
CA ASN A 34 -0.88 6.60 14.77
C ASN A 34 -1.22 8.01 15.28
N GLY A 35 -2.32 8.60 14.78
CA GLY A 35 -2.74 9.97 15.11
C GLY A 35 -2.01 11.09 14.36
N LYS A 36 -0.93 10.77 13.63
CA LYS A 36 -0.23 11.73 12.74
C LYS A 36 -0.34 11.35 11.28
N GLU A 37 -0.16 10.06 11.00
CA GLU A 37 -0.22 9.52 9.66
C GLU A 37 -1.03 8.22 9.63
N ALA A 38 -1.50 7.89 8.44
CA ALA A 38 -2.25 6.69 8.16
C ALA A 38 -1.64 5.91 6.99
N ILE A 39 -1.77 4.59 7.04
CA ILE A 39 -1.20 3.66 6.07
C ILE A 39 -2.32 2.75 5.57
N TRP A 40 -2.57 2.81 4.28
CA TRP A 40 -3.43 1.89 3.54
C TRP A 40 -2.57 0.77 2.96
N ILE A 41 -2.95 -0.47 3.21
CA ILE A 41 -2.26 -1.64 2.68
C ILE A 41 -3.19 -2.35 1.71
N GLU A 42 -2.68 -2.68 0.53
CA GLU A 42 -3.33 -3.61 -0.40
C GLU A 42 -2.46 -4.85 -0.55
N HIS A 43 -3.09 -6.01 -0.46
CA HIS A 43 -2.44 -7.30 -0.50
C HIS A 43 -2.95 -8.12 -1.69
N SER A 44 -2.12 -8.20 -2.72
CA SER A 44 -2.47 -8.93 -3.93
C SER A 44 -1.91 -10.35 -3.91
N SER A 45 -2.80 -11.29 -3.57
CA SER A 45 -2.49 -12.72 -3.59
C SER A 45 -2.48 -13.34 -4.98
N THR A 46 -3.17 -12.73 -5.95
CA THR A 46 -3.26 -13.21 -7.35
C THR A 46 -2.21 -12.57 -8.25
N GLY A 47 -1.72 -11.37 -7.90
CA GLY A 47 -0.73 -10.66 -8.70
C GLY A 47 -1.29 -10.09 -10.00
N ASP A 48 -2.57 -9.68 -10.06
CA ASP A 48 -3.04 -8.98 -11.26
C ASP A 48 -2.61 -7.51 -11.23
N ARG A 49 -1.96 -7.08 -12.31
CA ARG A 49 -1.53 -5.70 -12.55
C ARG A 49 -2.72 -4.74 -12.63
N LYS A 50 -3.87 -5.15 -13.17
CA LYS A 50 -5.00 -4.22 -13.36
C LYS A 50 -5.58 -3.75 -12.02
N VAL A 51 -5.54 -4.61 -11.01
CA VAL A 51 -6.10 -4.38 -9.68
C VAL A 51 -5.39 -3.23 -8.96
N HIS A 52 -4.06 -3.19 -8.96
CA HIS A 52 -3.29 -2.14 -8.26
C HIS A 52 -3.45 -0.73 -8.82
N ILE A 53 -3.79 -0.56 -10.10
CA ILE A 53 -4.08 0.77 -10.63
C ILE A 53 -5.38 1.30 -10.04
N GLY A 54 -6.41 0.46 -9.96
CA GLY A 54 -7.70 0.84 -9.38
C GLY A 54 -7.55 1.24 -7.91
N GLU A 55 -6.85 0.41 -7.14
CA GLU A 55 -6.55 0.67 -5.72
C GLU A 55 -5.72 1.95 -5.54
N LEU A 56 -4.73 2.18 -6.40
CA LEU A 56 -3.97 3.43 -6.40
C LEU A 56 -4.89 4.63 -6.64
N CYS A 57 -5.75 4.59 -7.66
CA CYS A 57 -6.68 5.67 -7.95
C CYS A 57 -7.62 5.96 -6.76
N GLN A 58 -8.19 4.90 -6.18
CA GLN A 58 -9.08 5.00 -5.02
C GLN A 58 -8.35 5.57 -3.80
N PHE A 59 -7.13 5.10 -3.54
CA PHE A 59 -6.25 5.64 -2.51
C PHE A 59 -5.96 7.13 -2.76
N MET A 60 -5.65 7.55 -3.97
CA MET A 60 -5.38 8.98 -4.26
C MET A 60 -6.57 9.85 -3.89
N THR A 61 -7.79 9.39 -4.15
CA THR A 61 -9.02 10.15 -3.90
C THR A 61 -9.59 10.01 -2.48
N VAL A 62 -9.09 9.08 -1.66
CA VAL A 62 -9.67 8.87 -0.32
C VAL A 62 -9.42 10.10 0.57
N PRO A 63 -10.45 10.71 1.18
CA PRO A 63 -10.26 11.83 2.08
C PRO A 63 -9.58 11.36 3.37
N SER A 64 -8.65 12.17 3.87
CA SER A 64 -8.04 11.95 5.18
C SER A 64 -7.52 13.27 5.74
N ILE A 65 -7.71 13.47 7.04
CA ILE A 65 -7.06 14.55 7.79
C ILE A 65 -5.62 14.21 8.19
N LEU A 66 -5.26 12.93 8.13
CA LEU A 66 -3.92 12.44 8.42
C LEU A 66 -3.09 12.42 7.15
N THR A 67 -1.77 12.47 7.32
CA THR A 67 -0.83 12.25 6.21
C THR A 67 -1.02 10.84 5.65
N LYS A 68 -1.20 10.72 4.33
CA LYS A 68 -1.52 9.46 3.66
C LYS A 68 -0.28 8.72 3.22
N ASN A 69 -0.26 7.41 3.49
CA ASN A 69 0.74 6.50 2.97
C ASN A 69 0.07 5.24 2.40
N MET A 70 0.68 4.61 1.40
CA MET A 70 0.21 3.35 0.81
C MET A 70 1.36 2.34 0.71
N ILE A 71 1.08 1.08 1.00
CA ILE A 71 1.98 -0.04 0.68
C ILE A 71 1.20 -1.10 -0.10
N LEU A 72 1.69 -1.41 -1.29
CA LEU A 72 1.24 -2.54 -2.09
C LEU A 72 2.09 -3.77 -1.77
N ILE A 73 1.46 -4.86 -1.33
CA ILE A 73 2.13 -6.09 -0.97
C ILE A 73 1.79 -7.18 -2.00
N LEU A 74 2.82 -7.64 -2.69
CA LEU A 74 2.71 -8.61 -3.77
C LEU A 74 2.97 -10.04 -3.26
N ASP A 75 1.95 -10.90 -3.26
CA ASP A 75 2.06 -12.32 -2.84
C ASP A 75 1.83 -13.31 -4.00
N GLY A 76 1.66 -12.82 -5.23
CA GLY A 76 1.53 -13.67 -6.42
C GLY A 76 2.73 -14.60 -6.63
N LYS A 77 2.47 -15.87 -6.97
CA LYS A 77 3.50 -16.93 -7.14
C LYS A 77 3.66 -17.45 -8.57
N SER A 78 2.88 -16.95 -9.52
CA SER A 78 2.99 -17.35 -10.92
C SER A 78 4.30 -16.86 -11.55
N LYS A 79 4.75 -17.52 -12.63
CA LYS A 79 5.92 -17.07 -13.41
C LYS A 79 5.75 -15.65 -13.96
N SER A 80 4.51 -15.24 -14.20
CA SER A 80 4.14 -13.91 -14.70
C SER A 80 3.69 -12.94 -13.60
N ALA A 81 3.88 -13.29 -12.33
CA ALA A 81 3.48 -12.43 -11.22
C ALA A 81 4.28 -11.10 -11.25
N PRO A 82 3.64 -9.98 -10.90
CA PRO A 82 4.30 -8.69 -10.78
C PRO A 82 5.48 -8.76 -9.81
N THR A 83 6.56 -8.10 -10.20
CA THR A 83 7.71 -7.88 -9.32
C THR A 83 7.62 -6.48 -8.72
N PRO A 84 8.16 -6.25 -7.51
CA PRO A 84 8.16 -4.91 -6.92
C PRO A 84 8.80 -3.84 -7.83
N ILE A 85 9.81 -4.20 -8.63
CA ILE A 85 10.47 -3.27 -9.56
C ILE A 85 9.56 -2.94 -10.74
N GLY A 86 9.01 -3.96 -11.42
CA GLY A 86 8.12 -3.75 -12.56
C GLY A 86 6.86 -2.99 -12.17
N GLU A 87 6.33 -3.30 -10.99
CA GLU A 87 5.15 -2.62 -10.45
C GLU A 87 5.44 -1.17 -10.06
N ARG A 88 6.62 -0.92 -9.45
CA ARG A 88 7.10 0.44 -9.17
C ARG A 88 7.13 1.28 -10.45
N ASP A 89 7.78 0.78 -11.49
CA ASP A 89 7.99 1.55 -12.72
C ASP A 89 6.68 1.83 -13.44
N ARG A 90 5.78 0.86 -13.43
CA ARG A 90 4.44 1.00 -13.97
C ARG A 90 3.61 2.03 -13.21
N LEU A 91 3.55 1.96 -11.88
CA LEU A 91 2.71 2.86 -11.09
C LEU A 91 3.29 4.29 -11.02
N LYS A 92 4.61 4.44 -11.08
CA LYS A 92 5.26 5.76 -11.23
C LYS A 92 4.76 6.54 -12.43
N TYR A 93 4.46 5.87 -13.54
CA TYR A 93 3.89 6.51 -14.71
C TYR A 93 2.55 7.17 -14.38
N TYR A 94 1.67 6.46 -13.69
CA TYR A 94 0.34 6.97 -13.30
C TYR A 94 0.42 8.06 -12.23
N ILE A 95 1.35 7.98 -11.29
CA ILE A 95 1.54 9.04 -10.28
C ILE A 95 1.73 10.41 -10.92
N ARG A 96 2.47 10.48 -12.04
CA ARG A 96 2.72 11.74 -12.76
C ARG A 96 1.47 12.34 -13.40
N ALA A 97 0.43 11.55 -13.59
CA ALA A 97 -0.82 11.97 -14.23
C ALA A 97 -1.88 12.47 -13.22
N PHE A 98 -1.69 12.23 -11.92
CA PHE A 98 -2.62 12.77 -10.92
C PHE A 98 -2.41 14.27 -10.71
N ASP A 99 -3.51 14.95 -10.42
CA ASP A 99 -3.49 16.35 -10.01
C ASP A 99 -2.65 16.52 -8.74
N LYS A 100 -1.88 17.63 -8.66
CA LYS A 100 -1.03 17.95 -7.52
C LYS A 100 -1.83 18.01 -6.21
N SER A 101 -3.07 18.49 -6.27
CA SER A 101 -3.97 18.57 -5.11
C SER A 101 -4.26 17.20 -4.48
N LEU A 102 -4.37 16.14 -5.29
CA LEU A 102 -4.59 14.77 -4.80
C LEU A 102 -3.32 14.17 -4.19
N ILE A 103 -2.15 14.64 -4.63
CA ILE A 103 -0.83 14.18 -4.15
C ILE A 103 -0.39 14.93 -2.89
N GLU A 104 -0.91 16.13 -2.64
CA GLU A 104 -0.41 17.03 -1.60
C GLU A 104 -0.41 16.41 -0.20
N ASN A 105 -1.46 15.67 0.14
CA ASN A 105 -1.59 14.96 1.42
C ASN A 105 -1.00 13.52 1.38
N VAL A 106 -0.33 13.13 0.30
CA VAL A 106 0.37 11.85 0.20
C VAL A 106 1.85 12.05 0.54
N ASN A 107 2.35 11.23 1.46
CA ASN A 107 3.76 11.24 1.87
C ASN A 107 4.55 10.08 1.25
N PHE A 108 3.96 8.90 1.13
CA PHE A 108 4.67 7.71 0.64
C PHE A 108 3.76 6.72 -0.08
N ILE A 109 4.24 6.16 -1.17
CA ILE A 109 3.65 5.00 -1.86
C ILE A 109 4.79 4.04 -2.18
N GLY A 110 4.70 2.82 -1.65
CA GLY A 110 5.70 1.78 -1.85
C GLY A 110 5.08 0.48 -2.32
N VAL A 111 5.89 -0.35 -2.99
CA VAL A 111 5.53 -1.72 -3.31
C VAL A 111 6.59 -2.68 -2.79
N ILE A 112 6.16 -3.79 -2.22
CA ILE A 112 7.04 -4.80 -1.61
C ILE A 112 6.52 -6.21 -1.93
N LYS A 113 7.42 -7.19 -1.90
CA LYS A 113 7.04 -8.60 -2.00
C LYS A 113 6.61 -9.09 -0.62
N ASN A 114 5.53 -9.86 -0.54
CA ASN A 114 5.16 -10.52 0.70
C ASN A 114 6.25 -11.53 1.11
N LYS A 115 6.82 -11.34 2.30
CA LYS A 115 7.86 -12.18 2.90
C LYS A 115 7.71 -12.12 4.42
N ASP A 116 8.21 -13.11 5.14
CA ASP A 116 8.02 -13.17 6.60
C ASP A 116 8.69 -11.99 7.34
N ASP A 117 9.73 -11.40 6.74
CA ASP A 117 10.55 -10.34 7.33
C ASP A 117 9.95 -8.93 7.24
N ILE A 118 8.70 -8.79 6.74
CA ILE A 118 8.02 -7.48 6.65
C ILE A 118 7.01 -7.25 7.78
N ASN A 119 6.65 -8.28 8.55
CA ASN A 119 5.67 -8.13 9.62
C ASN A 119 6.29 -7.52 10.88
N ASN A 120 5.51 -6.70 11.61
CA ASN A 120 5.88 -6.10 12.89
C ASN A 120 7.12 -5.18 12.84
N LEU A 121 7.46 -4.69 11.65
CA LEU A 121 8.49 -3.68 11.45
C LEU A 121 7.96 -2.27 11.78
N SER A 122 8.88 -1.35 12.07
CA SER A 122 8.54 0.07 12.06
C SER A 122 8.17 0.52 10.65
N PHE A 123 7.38 1.59 10.53
CA PHE A 123 7.07 2.12 9.21
C PHE A 123 8.34 2.58 8.46
N HIS A 124 9.33 3.13 9.16
CA HIS A 124 10.63 3.48 8.58
C HIS A 124 11.31 2.27 7.93
N ASP A 125 11.40 1.14 8.65
CA ASP A 125 12.04 -0.08 8.13
C ASP A 125 11.27 -0.69 6.96
N LEU A 126 9.94 -0.62 7.01
CA LEU A 126 9.08 -1.03 5.89
C LEU A 126 9.35 -0.22 4.64
N LYS A 127 9.44 1.12 4.74
CA LYS A 127 9.78 1.98 3.60
C LYS A 127 11.13 1.60 3.00
N ASN A 128 12.12 1.30 3.83
CA ASN A 128 13.47 0.92 3.37
C ASN A 128 13.48 -0.40 2.58
N LYS A 129 12.54 -1.32 2.86
CA LYS A 129 12.39 -2.56 2.09
C LYS A 129 11.54 -2.39 0.83
N CYS A 130 10.74 -1.33 0.75
CA CYS A 130 9.89 -1.07 -0.41
C CYS A 130 10.68 -0.61 -1.63
N LYS A 131 10.16 -0.94 -2.81
CA LYS A 131 10.47 -0.19 -4.02
C LYS A 131 9.54 1.03 -4.05
N ILE A 132 10.16 2.21 -3.99
CA ILE A 132 9.45 3.48 -3.81
C ILE A 132 8.81 3.89 -5.13
N ILE A 133 7.49 3.99 -5.15
CA ILE A 133 6.69 4.54 -6.24
C ILE A 133 6.67 6.06 -6.13
N TYR A 134 6.32 6.58 -4.96
CA TYR A 134 6.27 8.00 -4.66
C TYR A 134 6.74 8.27 -3.23
N GLN A 135 7.45 9.38 -3.03
CA GLN A 135 7.79 9.89 -1.71
C GLN A 135 7.83 11.41 -1.79
N LYS A 136 7.13 12.08 -0.88
CA LYS A 136 7.17 13.54 -0.77
C LYS A 136 8.58 13.94 -0.31
N LYS A 137 9.15 14.93 -1.02
CA LYS A 137 10.47 15.49 -0.72
C LYS A 137 10.37 16.48 0.41
#